data_AF-C7FFV5-F1
#
_entry.id   AF-C7FFV5-F1
#
_cell.length_a   1.000
_cell.length_b   1.000
_cell.length_c   1.000
_cell.angle_alpha   90.00
_cell.angle_beta   90.00
_cell.angle_gamma   90.00
#
_symmetry.space_group_name_H-M   'P 1'
#
loop_
_entity.id
_entity.type
_entity.pdbx_description
1 polymer ?
#
loop_
_entity_poly.entity_id
_entity_poly.type
_entity_poly.pdbx_seq_one_letter_code
_entity_poly.pdbx_strand_id
1 'polypeptide(L)'
;MVSAAQKAAIKASWTGANLQAAGTGFYVHLAADAPAVYAIFKLGTDPHGAKSQAQGLRVMTFVDDCVRSLDDMAAVQAKIDVLAHRHTGYGLKKEDFVPAKPCFLAGLADALGGKFTADARAAWGALYDVIAAGLSAFL
;
A
#
# COMPACT_ATOMS: atom_id res chain seq x y z
N MET A 1 -5.08 -2.00 15.89
CA MET A 1 -6.35 -1.55 15.25
C MET A 1 -6.24 -0.07 14.91
N VAL A 2 -6.84 0.38 13.80
CA VAL A 2 -6.83 1.79 13.35
C VAL A 2 -7.86 2.59 14.15
N SER A 3 -7.44 3.64 14.85
CA SER A 3 -8.30 4.47 15.71
C SER A 3 -9.23 5.38 14.89
N ALA A 4 -10.30 5.92 15.49
CA ALA A 4 -11.22 6.84 14.81
C ALA A 4 -10.49 8.08 14.24
N ALA A 5 -9.54 8.65 14.97
CA ALA A 5 -8.73 9.77 14.50
C ALA A 5 -7.85 9.38 13.30
N GLN A 6 -7.24 8.19 13.32
CA GLN A 6 -6.47 7.68 12.19
C GLN A 6 -7.37 7.43 10.96
N LYS A 7 -8.58 6.88 11.15
CA LYS A 7 -9.55 6.70 10.07
C LYS A 7 -9.92 8.02 9.42
N ALA A 8 -10.17 9.06 10.22
CA ALA A 8 -10.47 10.40 9.73
C ALA A 8 -9.30 11.01 8.94
N ALA A 9 -8.07 10.88 9.44
CA ALA A 9 -6.87 11.37 8.74
C ALA A 9 -6.63 10.65 7.40
N ILE A 10 -6.86 9.33 7.34
CA ILE A 10 -6.80 8.55 6.09
C ILE A 10 -7.84 9.07 5.10
N LYS A 11 -9.12 9.17 5.49
CA LYS A 11 -10.19 9.64 4.60
C LYS A 11 -9.96 11.06 4.09
N ALA A 12 -9.56 11.98 4.96
CA ALA A 12 -9.28 13.37 4.61
C ALA A 12 -8.13 13.47 3.60
N SER A 13 -7.05 12.71 3.82
CA SER A 13 -5.90 12.71 2.92
C SER A 13 -6.16 11.99 1.59
N TRP A 14 -7.01 10.95 1.58
CA TRP A 14 -7.32 10.14 0.39
C TRP A 14 -8.39 10.72 -0.53
N THR A 15 -9.13 11.74 -0.09
CA THR A 15 -10.21 12.32 -0.90
C THR A 15 -9.66 12.90 -2.21
N GLY A 16 -10.10 12.32 -3.34
CA GLY A 16 -9.65 12.69 -4.69
C GLY A 16 -8.23 12.21 -5.03
N ALA A 17 -7.70 11.20 -4.33
CA ALA A 17 -6.37 10.66 -4.60
C ALA A 17 -6.26 10.11 -6.04
N ASN A 18 -5.13 10.41 -6.69
CA ASN A 18 -4.78 9.81 -7.97
C ASN A 18 -4.10 8.45 -7.71
N LEU A 19 -4.86 7.37 -7.84
CA LEU A 19 -4.36 6.00 -7.58
C LEU A 19 -3.17 5.62 -8.47
N GLN A 20 -3.18 6.08 -9.73
CA GLN A 20 -2.07 5.79 -10.65
C GLN A 20 -0.79 6.48 -10.19
N ALA A 21 -0.86 7.75 -9.77
CA ALA A 21 0.30 8.48 -9.26
C ALA A 21 0.85 7.85 -7.97
N ALA A 22 -0.03 7.51 -7.02
CA ALA A 22 0.36 6.85 -5.77
C ALA A 22 1.02 5.48 -6.02
N GLY A 23 0.47 4.70 -6.96
CA GLY A 23 1.01 3.41 -7.36
C GLY A 23 2.38 3.54 -8.02
N THR A 24 2.53 4.47 -8.96
CA THR A 24 3.82 4.75 -9.61
C THR A 24 4.86 5.17 -8.58
N GLY A 25 4.53 6.11 -7.68
CA GLY A 25 5.44 6.56 -6.62
C GLY A 25 5.92 5.39 -5.75
N PHE A 26 5.00 4.52 -5.32
CA PHE A 26 5.36 3.36 -4.50
C PHE A 26 6.39 2.45 -5.20
N TYR A 27 6.19 2.11 -6.48
CA TYR A 27 7.11 1.24 -7.21
C TYR A 27 8.44 1.92 -7.55
N VAL A 28 8.46 3.23 -7.76
CA VAL A 28 9.69 4.02 -7.89
C VAL A 28 10.51 3.97 -6.60
N HIS A 29 9.89 4.21 -5.45
CA HIS A 29 10.57 4.10 -4.15
C HIS A 29 11.01 2.67 -3.85
N LEU A 30 10.22 1.64 -4.21
CA LEU A 30 10.67 0.26 -4.10
C LEU A 30 11.93 0.00 -4.93
N ALA A 31 11.97 0.48 -6.18
CA ALA A 31 13.13 0.26 -7.04
C ALA A 31 14.39 0.97 -6.51
N ALA A 32 14.24 2.15 -5.90
CA ALA A 32 15.34 2.94 -5.35
C ALA A 32 15.82 2.42 -3.98
N ASP A 33 14.89 2.24 -3.04
CA ASP A 33 15.22 2.05 -1.62
C ASP A 33 15.09 0.59 -1.17
N ALA A 34 14.33 -0.23 -1.90
CA ALA A 34 14.11 -1.64 -1.61
C ALA A 34 14.22 -2.53 -2.87
N PRO A 35 15.32 -2.45 -3.64
CA PRO A 35 15.43 -3.08 -4.95
C PRO A 35 15.22 -4.60 -4.93
N ALA A 36 15.56 -5.26 -3.81
CA ALA A 36 15.28 -6.68 -3.61
C ALA A 36 13.78 -6.98 -3.61
N VAL A 37 12.96 -6.15 -2.96
CA VAL A 37 11.50 -6.29 -2.94
C VAL A 37 10.90 -5.96 -4.30
N TYR A 38 11.38 -4.90 -4.96
CA TYR A 38 10.95 -4.56 -6.31
C TYR A 38 11.16 -5.73 -7.29
N ALA A 39 12.30 -6.43 -7.19
CA ALA A 39 12.64 -7.55 -8.06
C ALA A 39 11.68 -8.74 -7.96
N ILE A 40 11.04 -8.97 -6.80
CA ILE A 40 10.07 -10.06 -6.58
C ILE A 40 8.89 -9.95 -7.56
N PHE A 41 8.47 -8.73 -7.89
CA PHE A 41 7.33 -8.50 -8.78
C PHE A 41 7.63 -8.79 -10.26
N LYS A 42 8.91 -9.00 -10.65
CA LYS A 42 9.32 -9.35 -12.03
C LYS A 42 8.79 -8.37 -13.10
N LEU A 43 8.81 -7.07 -12.79
CA LEU A 43 8.21 -6.02 -13.63
C LEU A 43 9.15 -5.48 -14.72
N GLY A 44 10.43 -5.88 -14.70
CA GLY A 44 11.49 -5.31 -15.52
C GLY A 44 12.26 -4.20 -14.78
N THR A 45 13.20 -3.54 -15.46
CA THR A 45 14.12 -2.57 -14.83
C THR A 45 13.58 -1.15 -14.78
N ASP A 46 12.49 -0.84 -15.47
CA ASP A 46 11.90 0.49 -15.51
C ASP A 46 10.72 0.60 -14.52
N PRO A 47 10.88 1.30 -13.37
CA PRO A 47 9.79 1.51 -12.42
C PRO A 47 8.69 2.45 -12.95
N HIS A 48 8.97 3.22 -14.01
CA HIS A 48 7.96 4.05 -14.70
C HIS A 48 7.27 3.30 -15.85
N GLY A 49 7.72 2.09 -16.18
CA GLY A 49 7.21 1.31 -17.29
C GLY A 49 5.79 0.79 -17.09
N ALA A 50 5.13 0.41 -18.19
CA ALA A 50 3.72 0.01 -18.19
C ALA A 50 3.39 -1.15 -17.24
N LYS A 51 4.32 -2.10 -17.03
CA LYS A 51 4.13 -3.22 -16.09
C LYS A 51 4.07 -2.73 -14.65
N SER A 52 4.99 -1.86 -14.26
CA SER A 52 5.05 -1.27 -12.92
C SER A 52 3.86 -0.35 -12.66
N GLN A 53 3.47 0.46 -13.65
CA GLN A 53 2.26 1.28 -13.56
C GLN A 53 0.99 0.44 -13.37
N ALA A 54 0.82 -0.63 -14.15
CA ALA A 54 -0.35 -1.51 -14.04
C ALA A 54 -0.39 -2.26 -12.70
N GLN A 55 0.77 -2.70 -12.19
CA GLN A 55 0.86 -3.32 -10.88
C GLN A 55 0.60 -2.31 -9.75
N GLY A 56 1.16 -1.12 -9.82
CA GLY A 56 0.90 -0.01 -8.90
C GLY A 56 -0.58 0.32 -8.81
N LEU A 57 -1.27 0.40 -9.95
CA LEU A 57 -2.70 0.65 -9.98
C LEU A 57 -3.49 -0.48 -9.29
N ARG A 58 -3.15 -1.76 -9.54
CA ARG A 58 -3.80 -2.89 -8.85
C ARG A 58 -3.68 -2.81 -7.33
N VAL A 59 -2.48 -2.47 -6.83
CA VAL A 59 -2.24 -2.30 -5.40
C VAL A 59 -3.08 -1.15 -4.85
N MET A 60 -3.07 0.01 -5.51
CA MET A 60 -3.79 1.18 -5.03
C MET A 60 -5.31 1.04 -5.14
N THR A 61 -5.83 0.28 -6.10
CA THR A 61 -7.26 -0.09 -6.15
C THR A 61 -7.66 -0.92 -4.93
N PHE A 62 -6.85 -1.89 -4.55
CA PHE A 62 -7.11 -2.67 -3.33
C PHE A 62 -7.07 -1.80 -2.06
N VAL A 63 -6.09 -0.89 -1.98
CA VAL A 63 -6.00 0.08 -0.88
C VAL A 63 -7.22 1.00 -0.85
N ASP A 64 -7.67 1.51 -2.00
CA ASP A 64 -8.86 2.35 -2.14
C ASP A 64 -10.13 1.62 -1.66
N ASP A 65 -10.29 0.33 -1.98
CA ASP A 65 -11.38 -0.50 -1.47
C ASP A 65 -11.33 -0.71 0.05
N CYS A 66 -10.13 -0.79 0.63
CA CYS A 66 -9.96 -0.80 2.08
C CYS A 66 -10.36 0.54 2.70
N VAL A 67 -9.97 1.67 2.09
CA VAL A 67 -10.34 3.02 2.56
C VAL A 67 -11.85 3.26 2.48
N ARG A 68 -12.52 2.79 1.42
CA ARG A 68 -13.99 2.83 1.30
C ARG A 68 -14.70 2.08 2.42
N SER A 69 -14.07 1.06 2.98
CA SER A 69 -14.64 0.19 4.02
C SER A 69 -14.15 0.54 5.43
N LEU A 70 -13.39 1.63 5.59
CA LEU A 70 -12.58 1.87 6.79
C LEU A 70 -13.39 2.02 8.10
N ASP A 71 -14.68 2.34 8.02
CA ASP A 71 -15.56 2.37 9.19
C ASP A 71 -15.89 0.97 9.71
N ASP A 72 -15.92 -0.03 8.82
CA ASP A 72 -16.11 -1.45 9.13
C ASP A 72 -14.79 -2.22 8.94
N MET A 73 -14.02 -2.31 10.03
CA MET A 73 -12.74 -3.03 9.99
C MET A 73 -12.90 -4.54 9.78
N ALA A 74 -14.07 -5.12 10.05
CA ALA A 74 -14.31 -6.53 9.72
C ALA A 74 -14.45 -6.70 8.20
N ALA A 75 -15.11 -5.77 7.51
CA ALA A 75 -15.15 -5.74 6.05
C ALA A 75 -13.76 -5.51 5.43
N VAL A 76 -12.92 -4.66 6.02
CA VAL A 76 -11.52 -4.50 5.60
C VAL A 76 -10.76 -5.82 5.76
N GLN A 77 -10.88 -6.48 6.91
CA GLN A 77 -10.22 -7.76 7.15
C GLN A 77 -10.66 -8.84 6.14
N ALA A 78 -11.95 -8.96 5.88
CA ALA A 78 -12.47 -9.92 4.90
C ALA A 78 -11.89 -9.71 3.48
N LYS A 79 -11.67 -8.46 3.06
CA LYS A 79 -11.00 -8.16 1.78
C LYS A 79 -9.54 -8.60 1.78
N ILE A 80 -8.83 -8.38 2.89
CA ILE A 80 -7.44 -8.81 3.04
C ILE A 80 -7.36 -10.34 2.99
N ASP A 81 -8.23 -11.05 3.69
CA ASP A 81 -8.24 -12.52 3.76
C ASP A 81 -8.44 -13.17 2.39
N VAL A 82 -9.33 -12.60 1.56
CA VAL A 82 -9.55 -13.05 0.16
C VAL A 82 -8.25 -12.98 -0.66
N LEU A 83 -7.40 -11.98 -0.39
CA LEU A 83 -6.16 -11.76 -1.11
C LEU A 83 -4.95 -12.48 -0.48
N ALA A 84 -4.98 -12.72 0.84
CA ALA A 84 -3.89 -13.31 1.61
C ALA A 84 -3.51 -14.71 1.10
N HIS A 85 -4.47 -15.56 0.77
CA HIS A 85 -4.18 -16.89 0.22
C HIS A 85 -3.38 -16.85 -1.08
N ARG A 86 -3.61 -15.84 -1.93
CA ARG A 86 -2.88 -15.68 -3.21
C ARG A 86 -1.44 -15.24 -3.00
N HIS A 87 -1.13 -14.57 -1.88
CA HIS A 87 0.21 -14.07 -1.60
C HIS A 87 1.23 -15.19 -1.41
N THR A 88 0.79 -16.39 -0.99
CA THR A 88 1.65 -17.58 -0.89
C THR A 88 2.35 -17.94 -2.22
N GLY A 89 1.72 -17.64 -3.36
CA GLY A 89 2.27 -17.90 -4.69
C GLY A 89 3.06 -16.73 -5.29
N TYR A 90 3.13 -15.58 -4.63
CA TYR A 90 3.75 -14.36 -5.21
C TYR A 90 5.24 -14.23 -4.88
N GLY A 91 5.76 -15.05 -3.98
CA GLY A 91 7.18 -15.08 -3.64
C GLY A 91 7.65 -13.97 -2.71
N LEU A 92 6.73 -13.12 -2.22
CA LEU A 92 7.02 -12.24 -1.08
C LEU A 92 7.13 -13.08 0.19
N LYS A 93 7.97 -12.61 1.11
CA LYS A 93 8.08 -13.09 2.49
C LYS A 93 7.58 -12.01 3.45
N LYS A 94 7.34 -12.41 4.70
CA LYS A 94 6.91 -11.47 5.75
C LYS A 94 7.90 -10.32 5.95
N GLU A 95 9.20 -10.60 5.81
CA GLU A 95 10.26 -9.61 5.98
C GLU A 95 10.26 -8.53 4.89
N ASP A 96 9.74 -8.83 3.69
CA ASP A 96 9.71 -7.90 2.56
C ASP A 96 8.76 -6.71 2.78
N PHE A 97 7.78 -6.85 3.69
CA PHE A 97 6.86 -5.77 4.05
C PHE A 97 7.53 -4.67 4.89
N VAL A 98 8.62 -4.98 5.60
CA VAL A 98 9.33 -3.99 6.42
C VAL A 98 9.97 -2.88 5.56
N PRO A 99 10.81 -3.19 4.55
CA PRO A 99 11.34 -2.17 3.65
C PRO A 99 10.29 -1.62 2.67
N ALA A 100 9.19 -2.36 2.40
CA ALA A 100 8.11 -1.83 1.55
C ALA A 100 7.28 -0.72 2.23
N LYS A 101 7.15 -0.72 3.56
CA LYS A 101 6.40 0.30 4.30
C LYS A 101 6.88 1.74 4.05
N PRO A 102 8.16 2.09 4.24
CA PRO A 102 8.62 3.45 3.97
C PRO A 102 8.46 3.85 2.50
N CYS A 103 8.67 2.93 1.55
CA CYS A 103 8.45 3.18 0.12
C CYS A 103 6.96 3.47 -0.19
N PHE A 104 6.04 2.72 0.43
CA PHE A 104 4.61 2.96 0.30
C PHE A 104 4.24 4.35 0.82
N LEU A 105 4.71 4.70 2.02
CA LEU A 105 4.44 6.02 2.61
C LEU A 105 5.07 7.16 1.80
N ALA A 106 6.24 6.97 1.21
CA ALA A 106 6.87 7.94 0.33
C ALA A 106 6.07 8.13 -0.97
N GLY A 107 5.63 7.05 -1.60
CA GLY A 107 4.75 7.13 -2.79
C GLY A 107 3.42 7.83 -2.50
N LEU A 108 2.85 7.64 -1.31
CA LEU A 108 1.69 8.40 -0.87
C LEU A 108 2.00 9.89 -0.66
N ALA A 109 3.15 10.21 -0.06
CA ALA A 109 3.57 11.59 0.14
C ALA A 109 3.69 12.33 -1.20
N ASP A 110 4.31 11.70 -2.20
CA ASP A 110 4.45 12.27 -3.55
C ASP A 110 3.09 12.54 -4.21
N ALA A 111 2.16 11.60 -4.10
CA ALA A 111 0.86 11.68 -4.77
C ALA A 111 -0.15 12.60 -4.05
N LEU A 112 -0.09 12.67 -2.72
CA LEU A 112 -1.08 13.41 -1.90
C LEU A 112 -0.59 14.81 -1.52
N GLY A 113 0.72 15.08 -1.63
CA GLY A 113 1.32 16.40 -1.38
C GLY A 113 0.92 16.96 -0.01
N GLY A 114 0.42 18.20 0.02
CA GLY A 114 0.03 18.89 1.25
C GLY A 114 -1.06 18.19 2.07
N LYS A 115 -1.80 17.22 1.49
CA LYS A 115 -2.77 16.41 2.24
C LYS A 115 -2.10 15.33 3.10
N PHE A 116 -0.84 14.98 2.84
CA PHE A 116 -0.08 13.97 3.58
C PHE A 116 0.63 14.57 4.80
N THR A 117 -0.17 15.04 5.76
CA THR A 117 0.32 15.60 7.03
C THR A 117 1.02 14.54 7.89
N ALA A 118 1.64 14.95 9.00
CA ALA A 118 2.23 14.03 9.97
C ALA A 118 1.20 13.02 10.52
N ASP A 119 -0.02 13.49 10.81
CA ASP A 119 -1.12 12.63 11.27
C ASP A 119 -1.56 11.64 10.18
N ALA A 120 -1.66 12.10 8.93
CA ALA A 120 -1.95 11.22 7.81
C ALA A 120 -0.85 10.16 7.65
N ARG A 121 0.43 10.54 7.70
CA ARG A 121 1.55 9.60 7.61
C ARG A 121 1.49 8.53 8.70
N ALA A 122 1.23 8.92 9.95
CA ALA A 122 1.08 7.99 11.06
C ALA A 122 -0.12 7.05 10.86
N ALA A 123 -1.26 7.58 10.42
CA ALA A 123 -2.47 6.81 10.17
C ALA A 123 -2.30 5.81 9.01
N TRP A 124 -1.70 6.23 7.90
CA TRP A 124 -1.37 5.36 6.77
C TRP A 124 -0.37 4.28 7.16
N GLY A 125 0.60 4.59 8.02
CA GLY A 125 1.51 3.60 8.59
C GLY A 125 0.77 2.51 9.37
N ALA A 126 -0.25 2.89 10.16
CA ALA A 126 -1.06 1.93 10.91
C ALA A 126 -1.97 1.08 10.01
N LEU A 127 -2.56 1.68 8.96
CA LEU A 127 -3.34 0.90 7.98
C LEU A 127 -2.45 -0.06 7.18
N TYR A 128 -1.26 0.38 6.79
CA TYR A 128 -0.27 -0.48 6.15
C TYR A 128 0.03 -1.71 7.01
N ASP A 129 0.28 -1.52 8.31
CA ASP A 129 0.61 -2.64 9.21
C ASP A 129 -0.53 -3.66 9.31
N VAL A 130 -1.79 -3.20 9.29
CA VAL A 130 -2.97 -4.09 9.25
C VAL A 130 -3.00 -4.89 7.95
N ILE A 131 -2.83 -4.22 6.81
CA ILE A 131 -2.83 -4.88 5.50
C ILE A 131 -1.68 -5.88 5.40
N ALA A 132 -0.46 -5.46 5.75
CA ALA A 132 0.73 -6.29 5.70
C ALA A 132 0.61 -7.52 6.62
N ALA A 133 0.08 -7.36 7.84
CA ALA A 133 -0.13 -8.47 8.75
C ALA A 133 -1.11 -9.51 8.18
N GLY A 134 -2.20 -9.07 7.55
CA GLY A 134 -3.17 -10.00 6.95
C GLY A 134 -2.65 -10.65 5.67
N LEU A 135 -1.98 -9.90 4.79
CA LEU A 135 -1.40 -10.47 3.56
C LEU A 135 -0.26 -11.45 3.84
N SER A 136 0.49 -11.25 4.92
CA SER A 136 1.59 -12.13 5.33
C SER A 136 1.19 -13.26 6.27
N ALA A 137 -0.09 -13.41 6.60
CA ALA A 137 -0.56 -14.40 7.57
C ALA A 137 -0.26 -15.86 7.18
N PHE A 138 -0.06 -16.13 5.88
CA PHE A 138 0.21 -17.46 5.33
C PHE A 138 1.60 -17.59 4.68
N LEU A 139 2.46 -16.59 4.84
CA LEU A 139 3.82 -16.56 4.28
C LEU A 139 4.85 -17.18 5.23
#